data_AF-A0A368F2E5-F1
#
_entry.id   AF-A0A368F2E5-F1
#
_cell.length_a   1.000
_cell.length_b   1.000
_cell.length_c   1.000
_cell.angle_alpha   90.00
_cell.angle_beta   90.00
_cell.angle_gamma   90.00
#
_symmetry.space_group_name_H-M   'P 1'
#
loop_
_entity.id
_entity.type
_entity.pdbx_description
1 polymer ?
#
loop_
_entity_poly.entity_id
_entity_poly.type
_entity_poly.pdbx_seq_one_letter_code
_entity_poly.pdbx_strand_id
1 'polypeptide(L)'
;MACARNIAQEERNGKAQVHILDSDWDQDETFWSHFGGTGAVEGIAAAKNDDENYWKRTSEQVALYRVTDTSGSVEITKIAQGEIKLSDLDTKVSCENYDAFILDAVNGGIFVWLGKECEIDERRSALLWG
;
A
#
# COMPACT_ATOMS: atom_id res chain seq x y z
N MET A 1 -4.03 17.16 2.15
CA MET A 1 -4.28 17.23 0.68
C MET A 1 -3.23 16.53 -0.19
N ALA A 2 -1.97 16.38 0.24
CA ALA A 2 -0.92 15.81 -0.62
C ALA A 2 -1.25 14.39 -1.13
N CYS A 3 -1.76 13.52 -0.25
CA CYS A 3 -2.13 12.14 -0.60
C CYS A 3 -3.25 12.08 -1.65
N ALA A 4 -4.40 12.71 -1.41
CA ALA A 4 -5.53 12.70 -2.35
C ALA A 4 -5.16 13.23 -3.75
N ARG A 5 -4.31 14.27 -3.82
CA ARG A 5 -3.79 14.77 -5.10
C ARG A 5 -2.86 13.79 -5.78
N ASN A 6 -1.96 13.14 -5.04
CA ASN A 6 -1.04 12.15 -5.60
C ASN A 6 -1.81 10.97 -6.21
N ILE A 7 -2.81 10.44 -5.50
CA ILE A 7 -3.70 9.39 -6.03
C ILE A 7 -4.35 9.85 -7.34
N ALA A 8 -4.93 11.06 -7.36
CA ALA A 8 -5.64 11.54 -8.54
C ALA A 8 -4.71 11.81 -9.73
N GLN A 9 -3.57 12.44 -9.50
CA GLN A 9 -2.68 12.93 -10.56
C GLN A 9 -1.66 11.88 -11.02
N GLU A 10 -1.02 11.19 -10.08
CA GLU A 10 0.06 10.24 -10.37
C GLU A 10 -0.51 8.81 -10.52
N GLU A 11 -1.15 8.25 -9.50
CA GLU A 11 -1.58 6.85 -9.54
C GLU A 11 -2.70 6.60 -10.57
N ARG A 12 -3.60 7.57 -10.72
CA ARG A 12 -4.72 7.49 -11.68
C ARG A 12 -4.48 8.29 -12.96
N ASN A 13 -3.27 8.81 -13.17
CA ASN A 13 -2.89 9.59 -14.36
C ASN A 13 -3.87 10.74 -14.67
N GLY A 14 -4.33 11.47 -13.65
CA GLY A 14 -5.25 12.61 -13.78
C GLY A 14 -6.71 12.26 -14.11
N LYS A 15 -7.07 10.97 -14.17
CA LYS A 15 -8.43 10.53 -14.51
C LYS A 15 -9.44 10.65 -13.38
N ALA A 16 -8.96 10.83 -12.14
CA ALA A 16 -9.81 11.03 -10.97
C ALA A 16 -9.88 12.51 -10.59
N GLN A 17 -11.01 12.93 -10.01
CA GLN A 17 -11.21 14.28 -9.49
C GLN A 17 -11.17 14.26 -7.96
N VAL A 18 -10.60 15.31 -7.36
CA VAL A 18 -10.56 15.49 -5.91
C VAL A 18 -11.63 16.50 -5.53
N HIS A 19 -12.61 16.04 -4.76
CA HIS A 19 -13.62 16.89 -4.12
C HIS A 19 -13.28 17.03 -2.63
N ILE A 20 -13.21 18.27 -2.15
CA ILE A 20 -12.96 18.55 -0.73
C ILE A 20 -14.31 18.85 -0.10
N LEU A 21 -14.69 18.03 0.88
CA LEU A 21 -15.84 18.29 1.74
C LEU A 21 -15.35 19.02 2.98
N ASP A 22 -16.10 20.04 3.40
CA ASP A 22 -15.77 20.84 4.57
C ASP A 22 -16.86 20.64 5.64
N SER A 23 -17.41 21.71 6.18
CA SER A 23 -18.31 21.68 7.33
C SER A 23 -19.70 21.08 7.03
N ASP A 24 -20.06 20.92 5.75
CA ASP A 24 -21.33 20.41 5.22
C ASP A 24 -21.24 18.95 4.71
N TRP A 25 -20.15 18.25 5.04
CA TRP A 25 -19.90 16.87 4.62
C TRP A 25 -21.04 15.89 4.95
N ASP A 26 -21.80 16.13 6.03
CA ASP A 26 -22.89 15.27 6.50
C ASP A 26 -24.17 15.43 5.66
N GLN A 27 -24.26 16.48 4.84
CA GLN A 27 -25.42 16.77 3.98
C GLN A 27 -25.12 16.56 2.49
N ASP A 28 -23.88 16.20 2.12
CA ASP A 28 -23.49 16.00 0.73
C ASP A 28 -24.13 14.72 0.14
N GLU A 29 -25.23 14.88 -0.60
CA GLU A 29 -25.94 13.77 -1.23
C GLU A 29 -25.08 12.98 -2.20
N THR A 30 -24.13 13.62 -2.88
CA THR A 30 -23.27 12.96 -3.87
C THR A 30 -22.33 11.99 -3.16
N PHE A 31 -21.65 12.45 -2.13
CA PHE A 31 -20.77 11.64 -1.30
C PHE A 31 -21.53 10.50 -0.64
N TRP A 32 -22.66 10.80 0.03
CA TRP A 32 -23.43 9.79 0.75
C TRP A 32 -24.15 8.81 -0.15
N SER A 33 -24.44 9.14 -1.41
CA SER A 33 -25.02 8.19 -2.37
C SER A 33 -24.16 6.93 -2.52
N HIS A 34 -22.83 7.04 -2.36
CA HIS A 34 -21.91 5.90 -2.40
C HIS A 34 -22.01 4.99 -1.17
N PHE A 35 -22.63 5.46 -0.08
CA PHE A 35 -22.71 4.77 1.22
C PHE A 35 -24.17 4.51 1.66
N GLY A 36 -25.15 4.66 0.77
CA GLY A 36 -26.56 4.38 1.06
C GLY A 36 -27.44 5.62 1.34
N GLY A 37 -26.93 6.82 1.09
CA GLY A 37 -27.65 8.09 1.23
C GLY A 37 -27.42 8.79 2.58
N THR A 38 -27.85 10.05 2.69
CA THR A 38 -27.65 10.90 3.88
C THR A 38 -28.29 10.34 5.14
N GLY A 39 -29.34 9.52 5.02
CA GLY A 39 -29.93 8.81 6.16
C GLY A 39 -28.99 7.80 6.83
N ALA A 40 -27.91 7.39 6.18
CA ALA A 40 -26.91 6.50 6.80
C ALA A 40 -26.07 7.21 7.89
N VAL A 41 -25.99 8.54 7.85
CA VAL A 41 -25.16 9.35 8.76
C VAL A 41 -25.55 9.12 10.21
N GLU A 42 -26.84 9.05 10.50
CA GLU A 42 -27.37 8.87 11.87
C GLU A 42 -26.94 7.55 12.53
N GLY A 43 -26.61 6.54 11.72
CA GLY A 43 -26.17 5.22 12.19
C GLY A 43 -24.65 5.10 12.40
N ILE A 44 -23.87 6.13 12.07
CA ILE A 44 -22.41 6.07 12.16
C ILE A 44 -21.99 6.27 13.62
N ALA A 45 -21.21 5.33 14.13
CA ALA A 45 -20.65 5.44 15.46
C ALA A 45 -19.76 6.69 15.57
N ALA A 46 -19.90 7.43 16.67
CA ALA A 46 -19.00 8.54 16.98
C ALA A 46 -17.53 8.06 16.98
N ALA A 47 -16.65 8.89 16.44
CA ALA A 47 -15.23 8.59 16.40
C ALA A 47 -14.71 8.28 17.81
N LYS A 48 -14.03 7.14 17.95
CA LYS A 48 -13.32 6.80 19.19
C LYS A 48 -12.01 7.57 19.19
N ASN A 49 -11.67 8.21 20.30
CA ASN A 49 -10.39 8.87 20.49
C ASN A 49 -9.30 7.83 20.83
N ASP A 50 -9.02 6.93 19.88
CA ASP A 50 -8.04 5.83 19.95
C ASP A 50 -6.86 6.10 19.00
N ASP A 51 -6.52 7.37 18.81
CA ASP A 51 -5.38 7.78 17.99
C ASP A 51 -4.05 7.41 18.67
N GLU A 52 -4.08 7.19 19.99
CA GLU A 52 -2.91 6.88 20.79
C GLU A 52 -2.30 5.53 20.38
N ASN A 53 -1.10 5.59 19.80
CA ASN A 53 -0.35 4.46 19.25
C ASN A 53 -0.92 3.81 17.98
N TYR A 54 -1.94 4.38 17.32
CA TYR A 54 -2.47 3.82 16.06
C TYR A 54 -1.36 3.64 15.00
N TRP A 55 -0.53 4.67 14.81
CA TRP A 55 0.59 4.66 13.87
C TRP A 55 1.60 3.56 14.20
N LYS A 56 1.91 3.38 15.48
CA LYS A 56 2.86 2.37 15.95
C LYS A 56 2.33 0.95 15.74
N ARG A 57 1.08 0.70 16.13
CA ARG A 57 0.42 -0.61 15.94
C ARG A 57 0.33 -1.01 14.47
N THR A 58 0.08 -0.03 13.60
CA THR A 58 -0.09 -0.29 12.16
C THR A 58 1.27 -0.44 11.46
N SER A 59 2.26 0.41 11.79
CA SER A 59 3.58 0.33 11.16
C SER A 59 4.34 -0.94 11.56
N GLU A 60 4.29 -1.36 12.82
CA GLU A 60 4.98 -2.56 13.34
C GLU A 60 4.57 -3.86 12.64
N GLN A 61 3.40 -3.89 11.99
CA GLN A 61 2.91 -5.07 11.30
C GLN A 61 3.32 -5.10 9.82
N VAL A 62 3.73 -3.96 9.25
CA VAL A 62 4.17 -3.91 7.85
C VAL A 62 5.42 -4.77 7.69
N ALA A 63 5.40 -5.65 6.70
CA ALA A 63 6.48 -6.61 6.45
C ALA A 63 6.96 -6.53 5.00
N LEU A 64 8.28 -6.63 4.82
CA LEU A 64 8.91 -6.68 3.51
C LEU A 64 9.55 -8.04 3.30
N TYR A 65 9.24 -8.65 2.16
CA TYR A 65 9.77 -9.92 1.72
C TYR A 65 10.58 -9.73 0.44
N ARG A 66 11.69 -10.44 0.34
CA ARG A 66 12.55 -10.51 -0.85
C ARG A 66 12.34 -11.85 -1.55
N VAL A 67 12.22 -11.80 -2.87
CA VAL A 67 12.02 -12.96 -3.75
C VAL A 67 13.20 -13.05 -4.71
N THR A 68 13.98 -14.14 -4.63
CA THR A 68 15.22 -14.32 -5.39
C THR A 68 15.41 -15.76 -5.86
N ASP A 69 16.07 -15.97 -7.00
CA ASP A 69 16.42 -17.30 -7.56
C ASP A 69 17.93 -17.59 -7.53
N THR A 70 18.69 -16.89 -6.69
CA THR A 70 20.16 -17.03 -6.65
C THR A 70 20.67 -18.42 -6.25
N SER A 71 19.84 -19.26 -5.63
CA SER A 71 20.18 -20.64 -5.26
C SER A 71 19.80 -21.70 -6.33
N GLY A 72 19.22 -21.28 -7.46
CA GLY A 72 18.68 -22.16 -8.50
C GLY A 72 17.26 -22.66 -8.22
N SER A 73 16.63 -22.14 -7.16
CA SER A 73 15.20 -22.21 -6.92
C SER A 73 14.74 -20.90 -6.27
N VAL A 74 13.51 -20.48 -6.57
CA VAL A 74 12.97 -19.24 -5.99
C VAL A 74 12.76 -19.38 -4.47
N GLU A 75 13.38 -18.47 -3.73
CA GLU A 75 13.29 -18.33 -2.29
C GLU A 75 12.60 -17.01 -1.90
N ILE A 76 11.69 -17.09 -0.91
CA ILE A 76 10.99 -15.93 -0.36
C ILE A 76 11.41 -15.78 1.10
N THR A 77 12.02 -14.64 1.43
CA THR A 77 12.55 -14.38 2.77
C THR A 77 12.06 -13.05 3.31
N LYS A 78 11.67 -13.02 4.58
CA LYS A 78 11.31 -11.77 5.26
C LYS A 78 12.58 -11.00 5.62
N ILE A 79 12.74 -9.80 5.09
CA ILE A 79 13.95 -8.99 5.25
C ILE A 79 13.77 -7.79 6.17
N ALA A 80 12.54 -7.28 6.33
CA ALA A 80 12.24 -6.20 7.26
C ALA A 80 10.82 -6.30 7.82
N GLN A 81 10.61 -5.68 8.99
CA GLN A 81 9.31 -5.51 9.61
C GLN A 81 9.30 -4.18 10.39
N GLY A 82 8.16 -3.49 10.37
CA GLY A 82 8.01 -2.22 11.06
C GLY A 82 8.35 -1.05 10.17
N GLU A 83 9.31 -0.23 10.62
CA GLU A 83 9.83 0.88 9.84
C GLU A 83 10.70 0.40 8.69
N ILE A 84 10.08 0.22 7.52
CA ILE A 84 10.76 -0.11 6.27
C ILE A 84 11.32 1.16 5.64
N LYS A 85 12.60 1.09 5.27
CA LYS A 85 13.31 2.18 4.59
C LYS A 85 13.41 1.89 3.11
N LEU A 86 13.53 2.95 2.31
CA LEU A 86 13.77 2.80 0.87
C LEU A 86 15.09 2.04 0.60
N SER A 87 16.07 2.12 1.49
CA SER A 87 17.31 1.33 1.42
C SER A 87 17.09 -0.17 1.57
N ASP A 88 15.97 -0.60 2.14
CA ASP A 88 15.62 -2.03 2.26
C ASP A 88 15.05 -2.58 0.96
N LEU A 89 14.56 -1.68 0.08
CA LEU A 89 14.29 -1.93 -1.35
C LEU A 89 15.57 -1.69 -2.18
N ASP A 90 16.76 -2.00 -1.64
CA ASP A 90 17.94 -2.05 -2.50
C ASP A 90 17.83 -3.25 -3.41
N THR A 91 17.55 -2.91 -4.65
CA THR A 91 17.21 -3.87 -5.68
C THR A 91 18.43 -4.20 -6.50
N LYS A 92 19.59 -3.62 -6.19
CA LYS A 92 20.89 -4.08 -6.66
C LYS A 92 21.54 -4.95 -5.58
N VAL A 93 21.35 -6.25 -5.69
CA VAL A 93 22.03 -7.22 -4.81
C VAL A 93 23.46 -7.48 -5.31
N SER A 94 23.68 -7.34 -6.62
CA SER A 94 24.98 -7.49 -7.26
C SER A 94 25.14 -6.49 -8.43
N CYS A 95 26.31 -6.50 -9.07
CA CYS A 95 26.59 -5.68 -10.25
C CYS A 95 25.65 -5.99 -11.44
N GLU A 96 24.95 -7.13 -11.43
CA GLU A 96 24.27 -7.68 -12.61
C GLU A 96 22.80 -8.09 -12.37
N ASN A 97 22.33 -8.32 -11.14
CA ASN A 97 20.97 -8.81 -10.89
C ASN A 97 20.14 -7.92 -9.97
N TYR A 98 18.86 -7.78 -10.34
CA TYR A 98 17.85 -7.13 -9.52
C TYR A 98 16.83 -8.14 -9.01
N ASP A 99 16.35 -8.02 -7.78
CA ASP A 99 15.38 -8.96 -7.22
C ASP A 99 13.96 -8.39 -7.21
N ALA A 100 12.97 -9.24 -6.92
CA ALA A 100 11.59 -8.83 -6.66
C ALA A 100 11.31 -8.77 -5.14
N PHE A 101 10.36 -7.94 -4.75
CA PHE A 101 9.98 -7.74 -3.35
C PHE A 101 8.46 -7.73 -3.19
N ILE A 102 7.97 -8.19 -2.04
CA ILE A 102 6.56 -8.14 -1.66
C ILE A 102 6.47 -7.31 -0.38
N LEU A 103 5.69 -6.23 -0.42
CA LEU A 103 5.36 -5.40 0.72
C LEU A 103 3.94 -5.74 1.18
N ASP A 104 3.84 -6.33 2.37
CA ASP A 104 2.58 -6.53 3.07
C ASP A 104 2.32 -5.31 3.96
N ALA A 105 1.41 -4.43 3.53
CA ALA A 105 0.98 -3.25 4.26
C ALA A 105 -0.27 -3.50 5.12
N VAL A 106 -0.63 -4.76 5.34
CA VAL A 106 -1.78 -5.20 6.14
C VAL A 106 -3.08 -4.57 5.60
N ASN A 107 -3.59 -3.54 6.26
CA ASN A 107 -4.81 -2.84 5.85
C ASN A 107 -4.61 -1.98 4.59
N GLY A 108 -3.36 -1.67 4.23
CA GLY A 108 -3.02 -0.93 3.01
C GLY A 108 -3.03 -1.77 1.73
N GLY A 109 -3.07 -3.10 1.87
CA GLY A 109 -2.97 -4.05 0.76
C GLY A 109 -1.58 -4.65 0.58
N ILE A 110 -1.44 -5.50 -0.44
CA ILE A 110 -0.18 -6.13 -0.82
C ILE A 110 0.35 -5.47 -2.09
N PHE A 111 1.63 -5.11 -2.08
CA PHE A 111 2.31 -4.45 -3.19
C PHE A 111 3.50 -5.28 -3.63
N VAL A 112 3.57 -5.59 -4.92
CA VAL A 112 4.69 -6.31 -5.52
C VAL A 112 5.60 -5.32 -6.24
N TRP A 113 6.84 -5.24 -5.80
CA TRP A 113 7.88 -4.43 -6.45
C TRP A 113 8.75 -5.33 -7.31
N LEU A 114 8.79 -5.06 -8.61
CA LEU A 114 9.54 -5.86 -9.58
C LEU A 114 10.82 -5.14 -9.98
N GLY A 115 11.96 -5.78 -9.76
CA GLY A 115 13.26 -5.33 -10.26
C GLY A 115 13.24 -5.08 -11.76
N LYS A 116 13.88 -3.98 -12.18
CA LYS A 116 13.93 -3.61 -13.60
C LYS A 116 14.46 -4.77 -14.46
N GLU A 117 15.42 -5.52 -13.94
CA GLU A 117 16.04 -6.67 -14.61
C GLU A 117 15.96 -7.94 -13.75
N CYS A 118 14.91 -8.08 -12.92
CA CYS A 118 14.68 -9.35 -12.21
C CYS A 118 14.29 -10.49 -13.15
N GLU A 119 14.66 -11.71 -12.75
CA GLU A 119 14.46 -12.90 -13.55
C GLU A 119 12.96 -13.22 -13.71
N ILE A 120 12.62 -13.93 -14.79
CA ILE A 120 11.22 -14.21 -15.11
C ILE A 120 10.53 -15.08 -14.04
N ASP A 121 11.29 -16.00 -13.43
CA ASP A 121 10.78 -16.88 -12.39
C ASP A 121 10.59 -16.15 -11.05
N GLU A 122 11.45 -15.17 -10.73
CA GLU A 122 11.27 -14.24 -9.61
C GLU A 122 10.02 -13.39 -9.81
N ARG A 123 9.84 -12.81 -11.01
CA ARG A 123 8.63 -12.03 -11.37
C ARG A 123 7.36 -12.84 -11.21
N ARG A 124 7.36 -14.04 -11.77
CA ARG A 124 6.20 -14.94 -11.72
C ARG A 124 5.86 -15.33 -10.29
N SER A 125 6.88 -15.64 -9.50
CA SER A 125 6.68 -16.03 -8.11
C SER A 125 6.21 -14.86 -7.26
N ALA A 126 6.82 -13.69 -7.40
CA ALA A 126 6.40 -12.50 -6.66
C ALA A 126 4.93 -12.13 -6.91
N LEU A 127 4.45 -12.28 -8.15
CA LEU A 127 3.03 -12.07 -8.51
C LEU A 127 2.09 -13.19 -8.04
N LEU A 128 2.59 -14.40 -7.85
CA LEU A 128 1.79 -15.54 -7.36
C LEU A 128 1.61 -15.50 -5.84
N TRP A 129 2.63 -15.03 -5.13
CA TRP A 129 2.70 -15.04 -3.66
C TRP A 129 2.29 -13.73 -3.00
N GLY A 130 2.30 -12.62 -3.74
CA GLY A 130 1.83 -11.31 -3.29
C GLY A 130 0.37 -11.02 -3.63
#